data_AF-A0A7G8DMD3-F1
#
_entry.id   AF-A0A7G8DMD3-F1
#
_cell.length_a   1.000
_cell.length_b   1.000
_cell.length_c   1.000
_cell.angle_alpha   90.00
_cell.angle_beta   90.00
_cell.angle_gamma   90.00
#
_symmetry.space_group_name_H-M   'P 1'
#
loop_
_entity.id
_entity.type
_entity.pdbx_description
1 polymer ?
#
loop_
_entity_poly.entity_id
_entity_poly.type
_entity_poly.pdbx_seq_one_letter_code
_entity_poly.pdbx_strand_id
1 'polypeptide(L)'
;MRAPRQLIVIGDSGVVGWGDRERGGWCERLRCHWMGLPDAPLIYALGVRGDGLEAVAARWEREWSCRGELRRKKPEALLLSVGLNDTARVGRSDGRQPLDAQAFRFGFEQLLRAIQPHGSIFVLGLTAVDEQAMPFADCLWYSNSDIALHEAQIEEACLEVDVPYLCLHRAMQAEPDWLQWLEPDGIHLNADGHSWIEQRLRSWSALQQWAGLQSLQQVMTC
;
A
#
# COMPACT_ATOMS: atom_id res chain seq x y z
N MET A 1 -14.34 10.55 -26.03
CA MET A 1 -13.70 10.43 -24.72
C MET A 1 -12.57 9.42 -24.82
N ARG A 2 -11.37 9.76 -24.32
CA ARG A 2 -10.26 8.81 -24.19
C ARG A 2 -10.57 7.90 -23.00
N ALA A 3 -10.31 6.60 -23.12
CA ALA A 3 -10.44 5.70 -21.97
C ALA A 3 -9.49 6.17 -20.84
N PRO A 4 -9.96 6.24 -19.57
CA PRO A 4 -9.14 6.68 -18.47
C PRO A 4 -7.98 5.69 -18.25
N ARG A 5 -6.85 6.21 -17.74
CA ARG A 5 -5.76 5.35 -17.28
C ARG A 5 -6.20 4.56 -16.06
N GLN A 6 -5.59 3.42 -15.81
CA GLN A 6 -5.97 2.55 -14.69
C GLN A 6 -4.78 2.36 -13.75
N LEU A 7 -5.01 2.63 -12.46
CA LEU A 7 -4.12 2.29 -11.36
C LEU A 7 -4.68 1.07 -10.63
N ILE A 8 -3.95 -0.04 -10.68
CA ILE A 8 -4.30 -1.23 -9.92
C ILE A 8 -3.58 -1.18 -8.58
N VAL A 9 -4.32 -1.20 -7.49
CA VAL A 9 -3.74 -1.25 -6.14
C VAL A 9 -3.82 -2.69 -5.65
N ILE A 10 -2.68 -3.30 -5.32
CA ILE A 10 -2.60 -4.68 -4.84
C ILE A 10 -1.94 -4.70 -3.48
N GLY A 11 -2.52 -5.48 -2.55
CA GLY A 11 -2.00 -5.57 -1.21
C GLY A 11 -2.89 -6.34 -0.25
N ASP A 12 -2.82 -5.97 1.01
CA ASP A 12 -3.43 -6.69 2.12
C ASP A 12 -4.74 -6.05 2.63
N SER A 13 -5.05 -6.22 3.92
CA SER A 13 -6.22 -5.62 4.58
C SER A 13 -6.22 -4.10 4.58
N GLY A 14 -5.05 -3.44 4.50
CA GLY A 14 -4.94 -2.00 4.32
C GLY A 14 -5.54 -1.56 2.98
N VAL A 15 -5.25 -2.29 1.90
CA VAL A 15 -5.83 -2.03 0.57
C VAL A 15 -7.33 -2.36 0.52
N VAL A 16 -7.79 -3.36 1.28
CA VAL A 16 -9.23 -3.63 1.44
C VAL A 16 -9.97 -2.43 2.05
N GLY A 17 -9.27 -1.58 2.81
CA GLY A 17 -9.89 -0.52 3.59
C GLY A 17 -10.45 -1.00 4.92
N TRP A 18 -9.97 -2.15 5.42
CA TRP A 18 -10.47 -2.73 6.66
C TRP A 18 -10.23 -1.77 7.82
N GLY A 19 -11.24 -1.62 8.68
CA GLY A 19 -11.27 -0.68 9.81
C GLY A 19 -11.94 0.66 9.51
N ASP A 20 -11.95 1.14 8.25
CA ASP A 20 -12.67 2.36 7.87
C ASP A 20 -14.15 2.10 7.61
N ARG A 21 -14.97 2.25 8.66
CA ARG A 21 -16.43 2.09 8.59
C ARG A 21 -17.15 3.27 7.95
N GLU A 22 -16.46 4.37 7.64
CA GLU A 22 -17.09 5.58 7.13
C GLU A 22 -17.02 5.66 5.61
N ARG A 23 -15.84 5.41 5.03
CA ARG A 23 -15.61 5.61 3.59
C ARG A 23 -14.90 4.44 2.90
N GLY A 24 -14.73 3.31 3.58
CA GLY A 24 -14.22 2.08 2.96
C GLY A 24 -12.73 2.09 2.62
N GLY A 25 -11.94 2.96 3.24
CA GLY A 25 -10.49 2.93 3.20
C GLY A 25 -9.83 3.97 2.29
N TRP A 26 -8.51 4.10 2.40
CA TRP A 26 -7.74 5.09 1.65
C TRP A 26 -7.87 4.94 0.13
N CYS A 27 -8.02 3.70 -0.38
CA CYS A 27 -8.23 3.44 -1.80
C CYS A 27 -9.54 4.06 -2.31
N GLU A 28 -10.63 3.86 -1.56
CA GLU A 28 -11.94 4.38 -1.92
C GLU A 28 -12.00 5.89 -1.78
N ARG A 29 -11.42 6.45 -0.71
CA ARG A 29 -11.28 7.89 -0.52
C ARG A 29 -10.54 8.55 -1.69
N LEU A 30 -9.39 7.98 -2.09
CA LEU A 30 -8.60 8.48 -3.22
C LEU A 30 -9.37 8.35 -4.54
N ARG A 31 -10.08 7.23 -4.76
CA ARG A 31 -10.91 7.00 -5.94
C ARG A 31 -12.03 8.03 -6.05
N CYS A 32 -12.77 8.28 -4.97
CA CYS A 32 -13.81 9.30 -4.91
C CYS A 32 -13.24 10.69 -5.22
N HIS A 33 -12.07 11.02 -4.67
CA HIS A 33 -11.40 12.29 -4.96
C HIS A 33 -11.06 12.42 -6.45
N TRP A 34 -10.44 11.40 -7.05
CA TRP A 34 -10.07 11.42 -8.47
C TRP A 34 -11.26 11.43 -9.41
N MET A 35 -12.37 10.77 -9.09
CA MET A 35 -13.60 10.86 -9.89
C MET A 35 -14.17 12.28 -10.01
N GLY A 36 -13.83 13.18 -9.07
CA GLY A 36 -14.19 14.59 -9.14
C GLY A 36 -13.28 15.44 -10.04
N LEU A 37 -12.20 14.87 -10.58
CA LEU A 37 -11.21 15.57 -11.39
C LEU A 37 -11.33 15.18 -12.87
N PRO A 38 -11.19 16.13 -13.80
CA PRO A 38 -11.25 15.82 -15.23
C PRO A 38 -10.07 14.93 -15.64
N ASP A 39 -10.34 13.91 -16.44
CA ASP A 39 -9.35 12.98 -17.02
C ASP A 39 -8.46 12.22 -16.01
N ALA A 40 -8.85 12.17 -14.74
CA ALA A 40 -8.11 11.44 -13.71
C ALA A 40 -8.15 9.91 -13.96
N PRO A 41 -7.11 9.17 -13.53
CA PRO A 41 -7.10 7.72 -13.63
C PRO A 41 -8.22 7.07 -12.79
N LEU A 42 -8.65 5.88 -13.22
CA LEU A 42 -9.50 4.99 -12.44
C LEU A 42 -8.64 4.13 -11.50
N ILE A 43 -9.15 3.89 -10.29
CA ILE A 43 -8.50 3.03 -9.30
C ILE A 43 -9.28 1.72 -9.15
N TYR A 44 -8.55 0.60 -9.20
CA TYR A 44 -9.07 -0.72 -8.80
C TYR A 44 -8.30 -1.23 -7.59
N ALA A 45 -8.95 -1.30 -6.43
CA ALA A 45 -8.37 -1.85 -5.21
C ALA A 45 -8.58 -3.36 -5.13
N LEU A 46 -7.48 -4.12 -4.98
CA LEU A 46 -7.43 -5.58 -5.01
C LEU A 46 -6.72 -6.12 -3.76
N GLY A 47 -7.16 -5.63 -2.60
CA GLY A 47 -6.68 -6.08 -1.30
C GLY A 47 -7.24 -7.45 -0.91
N VAL A 48 -6.43 -8.27 -0.25
CA VAL A 48 -6.87 -9.53 0.35
C VAL A 48 -6.33 -9.59 1.78
N ARG A 49 -7.22 -9.78 2.77
CA ARG A 49 -6.82 -9.78 4.19
C ARG A 49 -5.81 -10.89 4.47
N GLY A 50 -4.71 -10.55 5.16
CA GLY A 50 -3.66 -11.48 5.53
C GLY A 50 -2.64 -11.76 4.43
N ASP A 51 -2.76 -11.16 3.24
CA ASP A 51 -1.77 -11.31 2.19
C ASP A 51 -0.39 -10.80 2.66
N GLY A 52 0.61 -11.65 2.47
CA GLY A 52 2.01 -11.26 2.46
C GLY A 52 2.58 -11.22 1.03
N LEU A 53 3.88 -11.03 0.94
CA LEU A 53 4.61 -10.93 -0.33
C LEU A 53 4.35 -12.12 -1.27
N GLU A 54 4.43 -13.36 -0.75
CA GLU A 54 4.26 -14.57 -1.56
C GLU A 54 2.85 -14.67 -2.17
N ALA A 55 1.82 -14.31 -1.40
CA ALA A 55 0.43 -14.36 -1.85
C ALA A 55 0.16 -13.34 -2.97
N VAL A 56 0.68 -12.12 -2.81
CA VAL A 56 0.63 -11.09 -3.87
C VAL A 56 1.40 -11.54 -5.11
N ALA A 57 2.62 -12.08 -4.94
CA ALA A 57 3.44 -12.56 -6.05
C ALA A 57 2.72 -13.65 -6.87
N ALA A 58 1.94 -14.51 -6.23
CA ALA A 58 1.19 -15.58 -6.89
C ALA A 58 -0.02 -15.10 -7.71
N ARG A 59 -0.60 -13.93 -7.40
CA ARG A 59 -1.89 -13.50 -7.98
C ARG A 59 -1.84 -12.22 -8.81
N TRP A 60 -0.83 -11.36 -8.62
CA TRP A 60 -0.84 -9.99 -9.15
C TRP A 60 -1.08 -9.95 -10.66
N GLU A 61 -0.39 -10.79 -11.44
CA GLU A 61 -0.40 -10.70 -12.91
C GLU A 61 -1.78 -11.08 -13.47
N ARG A 62 -2.35 -12.18 -12.97
CA ARG A 62 -3.67 -12.66 -13.39
C ARG A 62 -4.74 -11.61 -13.08
N GLU A 63 -4.68 -11.03 -11.88
CA GLU A 63 -5.63 -10.01 -11.49
C GLU A 63 -5.44 -8.74 -12.30
N TRP A 64 -4.25 -8.13 -12.31
CA TRP A 64 -3.93 -6.93 -13.08
C TRP A 64 -4.33 -7.06 -14.55
N SER A 65 -3.97 -8.18 -15.19
CA SER A 65 -4.13 -8.36 -16.63
C SER A 65 -5.59 -8.37 -17.09
N CYS A 66 -6.57 -8.64 -16.21
CA CYS A 66 -7.98 -8.65 -16.56
C CYS A 66 -8.75 -7.37 -16.19
N ARG A 67 -8.08 -6.31 -15.71
CA ARG A 67 -8.71 -5.00 -15.44
C ARG A 67 -8.61 -4.00 -16.60
N GLY A 68 -8.07 -4.43 -17.73
CA GLY A 68 -8.07 -3.62 -18.96
C GLY A 68 -9.46 -3.49 -19.57
N GLU A 69 -10.01 -2.27 -19.61
CA GLU A 69 -11.36 -1.99 -20.14
C GLU A 69 -11.53 -2.26 -21.64
N LEU A 70 -10.45 -2.16 -22.43
CA LEU A 70 -10.50 -2.36 -23.88
C LEU A 70 -9.65 -3.57 -24.29
N ARG A 71 -10.11 -4.31 -25.30
CA ARG A 71 -9.37 -5.45 -25.86
C ARG A 71 -7.95 -5.01 -26.23
N ARG A 72 -6.93 -5.64 -25.61
CA ARG A 72 -5.49 -5.34 -25.75
C ARG A 72 -4.99 -4.05 -25.09
N LYS A 73 -5.80 -3.35 -24.29
CA LYS A 73 -5.29 -2.36 -23.33
C LYS A 73 -5.19 -3.00 -21.96
N LYS A 74 -4.01 -2.93 -21.36
CA LYS A 74 -3.77 -3.33 -19.96
C LYS A 74 -3.69 -2.06 -19.10
N PRO A 75 -3.89 -2.18 -17.78
CA PRO A 75 -3.70 -1.05 -16.88
C PRO A 75 -2.28 -0.49 -16.97
N GLU A 76 -2.12 0.82 -16.88
CA GLU A 76 -0.84 1.50 -17.09
C GLU A 76 0.03 1.60 -15.82
N ALA A 77 -0.55 1.37 -14.64
CA ALA A 77 0.22 1.34 -13.40
C ALA A 77 -0.32 0.37 -12.35
N LEU A 78 0.59 0.04 -11.43
CA LEU A 78 0.33 -0.78 -10.25
C LEU A 78 0.92 -0.09 -9.00
N LEU A 79 0.15 -0.03 -7.91
CA LEU A 79 0.62 0.42 -6.59
C LEU A 79 0.59 -0.78 -5.63
N LEU A 80 1.75 -1.14 -5.08
CA LEU A 80 1.90 -2.20 -4.09
C LEU A 80 1.82 -1.62 -2.67
N SER A 81 1.01 -2.23 -1.82
CA SER A 81 0.96 -1.96 -0.38
C SER A 81 0.82 -3.29 0.35
N VAL A 82 1.95 -3.93 0.61
CA VAL A 82 2.05 -5.26 1.22
C VAL A 82 3.38 -5.38 1.97
N GLY A 83 3.42 -6.26 2.97
CA GLY A 83 4.63 -6.56 3.73
C GLY A 83 4.39 -6.59 5.24
N LEU A 84 3.31 -5.96 5.73
CA LEU A 84 3.02 -5.90 7.16
C LEU A 84 2.83 -7.30 7.75
N ASN A 85 2.06 -8.16 7.06
CA ASN A 85 1.83 -9.54 7.50
C ASN A 85 3.10 -10.39 7.51
N ASP A 86 4.08 -10.08 6.65
CA ASP A 86 5.38 -10.77 6.62
C ASP A 86 6.24 -10.43 7.85
N THR A 87 5.94 -9.34 8.55
CA THR A 87 6.67 -8.94 9.78
C THR A 87 6.25 -9.73 11.02
N ALA A 88 5.10 -10.41 10.97
CA ALA A 88 4.52 -11.06 12.13
C ALA A 88 5.35 -12.27 12.59
N ARG A 89 5.62 -12.34 13.89
CA ARG A 89 6.18 -13.53 14.54
C ARG A 89 5.07 -14.45 15.00
N VAL A 90 5.17 -15.73 14.67
CA VAL A 90 4.10 -16.71 14.95
C VAL A 90 4.32 -17.43 16.28
N GLY A 91 3.26 -17.56 17.07
CA GLY A 91 3.19 -18.39 18.28
C GLY A 91 3.82 -17.79 19.55
N ARG A 92 4.77 -16.84 19.40
CA ARG A 92 5.37 -16.08 20.51
C ARG A 92 6.06 -14.81 20.00
N SER A 93 6.34 -13.86 20.89
CA SER A 93 6.98 -12.58 20.56
C SER A 93 8.41 -12.70 20.03
N ASP A 94 9.13 -13.78 20.33
CA ASP A 94 10.43 -14.15 19.77
C ASP A 94 10.30 -15.30 18.73
N GLY A 95 9.11 -15.44 18.15
CA GLY A 95 8.80 -16.43 17.13
C GLY A 95 9.51 -16.15 15.81
N ARG A 96 9.29 -17.01 14.82
CA ARG A 96 9.82 -16.81 13.46
C ARG A 96 8.84 -16.00 12.62
N GLN A 97 9.40 -15.17 11.74
CA GLN A 97 8.71 -14.59 10.61
C GLN A 97 8.63 -15.62 9.47
N PRO A 98 7.67 -15.48 8.53
CA PRO A 98 7.59 -16.34 7.33
C PRO A 98 8.88 -16.30 6.51
N LEU A 99 9.42 -15.10 6.30
CA LEU A 99 10.70 -14.84 5.66
C LEU A 99 11.54 -13.97 6.60
N ASP A 100 12.85 -14.18 6.63
CA ASP A 100 13.73 -13.18 7.24
C ASP A 100 13.82 -11.94 6.35
N ALA A 101 14.35 -10.85 6.90
CA ALA A 101 14.42 -9.55 6.22
C ALA A 101 15.15 -9.60 4.87
N GLN A 102 16.21 -10.42 4.72
CA GLN A 102 16.97 -10.53 3.48
C GLN A 102 16.21 -11.35 2.43
N ALA A 103 15.59 -12.46 2.83
CA ALA A 103 14.75 -13.27 1.96
C ALA A 103 13.51 -12.47 1.50
N PHE A 104 12.91 -11.70 2.41
CA PHE A 104 11.82 -10.79 2.09
C PHE A 104 12.25 -9.71 1.08
N ARG A 105 13.39 -9.03 1.31
CA ARG A 105 13.95 -8.06 0.35
C ARG A 105 14.12 -8.68 -1.03
N PHE A 106 14.78 -9.83 -1.10
CA PHE A 106 15.02 -10.52 -2.36
C PHE A 106 13.71 -10.84 -3.10
N GLY A 107 12.72 -11.39 -2.39
CA GLY A 107 11.41 -11.69 -2.99
C GLY A 107 10.68 -10.43 -3.46
N PHE A 108 10.77 -9.33 -2.70
CA PHE A 108 10.16 -8.06 -3.06
C PHE A 108 10.82 -7.48 -4.32
N GLU A 109 12.15 -7.51 -4.43
CA GLU A 109 12.89 -7.14 -5.64
C GLU A 109 12.46 -7.98 -6.84
N GLN A 110 12.31 -9.30 -6.68
CA GLN A 110 11.84 -10.18 -7.77
C GLN A 110 10.42 -9.79 -8.22
N LEU A 111 9.53 -9.48 -7.27
CA LEU A 111 8.17 -9.03 -7.58
C LEU A 111 8.20 -7.71 -8.38
N LEU A 112 8.99 -6.72 -7.95
CA LEU A 112 9.13 -5.46 -8.67
C LEU A 112 9.66 -5.65 -10.09
N ARG A 113 10.71 -6.47 -10.26
CA ARG A 113 11.28 -6.80 -11.58
C ARG A 113 10.29 -7.52 -12.48
N ALA A 114 9.42 -8.36 -11.92
CA ALA A 114 8.37 -9.04 -12.67
C ALA A 114 7.28 -8.07 -13.17
N ILE A 115 6.95 -7.03 -12.38
CA ILE A 115 5.91 -6.06 -12.73
C ILE A 115 6.45 -4.98 -13.70
N GLN A 116 7.72 -4.60 -13.60
CA GLN A 116 8.30 -3.43 -14.28
C GLN A 116 8.08 -3.40 -15.81
N PRO A 117 8.14 -4.53 -16.54
CA PRO A 117 7.87 -4.54 -17.98
C PRO A 117 6.43 -4.18 -18.37
N HIS A 118 5.50 -4.14 -17.41
CA HIS A 118 4.06 -4.03 -17.66
C HIS A 118 3.48 -2.62 -17.46
N GLY A 119 4.21 -1.71 -16.80
CA GLY A 119 3.74 -0.35 -16.54
C GLY A 119 4.52 0.35 -15.43
N SER A 120 4.03 1.52 -15.02
CA SER A 120 4.60 2.24 -13.87
C SER A 120 4.28 1.50 -12.56
N ILE A 121 5.25 1.44 -11.65
CA ILE A 121 5.07 0.85 -10.33
C ILE A 121 5.19 1.96 -9.28
N PHE A 122 4.40 1.85 -8.24
CA PHE A 122 4.49 2.63 -7.02
C PHE A 122 4.50 1.67 -5.84
N VAL A 123 5.23 2.01 -4.78
CA VAL A 123 5.22 1.23 -3.55
C VAL A 123 4.90 2.14 -2.37
N LEU A 124 3.93 1.71 -1.57
CA LEU A 124 3.52 2.35 -0.34
C LEU A 124 4.09 1.56 0.85
N GLY A 125 4.68 2.28 1.80
CA GLY A 125 5.28 1.73 3.01
C GLY A 125 4.28 1.08 3.96
N LEU A 126 4.79 0.66 5.12
CA LEU A 126 4.05 -0.11 6.11
C LEU A 126 3.47 0.81 7.20
N THR A 127 2.38 0.40 7.83
CA THR A 127 1.78 1.16 8.95
C THR A 127 2.34 0.70 10.29
N ALA A 128 2.34 1.58 11.29
CA ALA A 128 2.69 1.25 12.66
C ALA A 128 1.59 0.42 13.34
N VAL A 129 1.96 -0.27 14.41
CA VAL A 129 1.06 -1.11 15.22
C VAL A 129 1.11 -0.72 16.69
N ASP A 130 0.02 -0.94 17.42
CA ASP A 130 0.03 -0.92 18.88
C ASP A 130 0.54 -2.26 19.42
N GLU A 131 1.78 -2.27 19.89
CA GLU A 131 2.42 -3.46 20.45
C GLU A 131 1.74 -3.96 21.73
N GLN A 132 1.01 -3.10 22.45
CA GLN A 132 0.30 -3.50 23.67
C GLN A 132 -0.93 -4.35 23.37
N ALA A 133 -1.47 -4.28 22.14
CA ALA A 133 -2.59 -5.08 21.69
C ALA A 133 -2.18 -6.49 21.19
N MET A 134 -0.88 -6.81 21.22
CA MET A 134 -0.38 -8.11 20.76
C MET A 134 -0.53 -9.21 21.84
N PRO A 135 -0.73 -10.49 21.45
CA PRO A 135 -0.81 -10.98 20.08
C PRO A 135 -2.13 -10.65 19.39
N PHE A 136 -2.05 -10.34 18.11
CA PHE A 136 -3.21 -10.33 17.24
C PHE A 136 -3.69 -11.76 16.96
N ALA A 137 -5.02 -11.95 16.97
CA ALA A 137 -5.68 -13.23 16.75
C ALA A 137 -5.09 -14.37 17.62
N ASP A 138 -4.66 -14.04 18.84
CA ASP A 138 -4.06 -14.93 19.82
C ASP A 138 -2.77 -15.65 19.36
N CYS A 139 -2.19 -15.30 18.21
CA CYS A 139 -1.06 -16.05 17.65
C CYS A 139 -0.03 -15.26 16.81
N LEU A 140 -0.28 -13.98 16.52
CA LEU A 140 0.62 -13.15 15.70
C LEU A 140 1.15 -11.98 16.52
N TRP A 141 2.46 -11.87 16.63
CA TRP A 141 3.15 -10.78 17.32
C TRP A 141 3.79 -9.85 16.30
N TYR A 142 3.34 -8.61 16.25
CA TYR A 142 3.92 -7.55 15.45
C TYR A 142 4.74 -6.64 16.36
N SER A 143 5.86 -6.11 15.84
CA SER A 143 6.66 -5.11 16.55
C SER A 143 7.04 -3.99 15.59
N ASN A 144 7.04 -2.75 16.06
CA ASN A 144 7.46 -1.61 15.24
C ASN A 144 8.95 -1.70 14.87
N SER A 145 9.78 -2.41 15.65
CA SER A 145 11.16 -2.70 15.27
C SER A 145 11.26 -3.63 14.06
N ASP A 146 10.47 -4.70 14.02
CA ASP A 146 10.45 -5.63 12.88
C ASP A 146 9.83 -4.96 11.65
N ILE A 147 8.80 -4.12 11.84
CA ILE A 147 8.17 -3.34 10.76
C ILE A 147 9.15 -2.32 10.20
N ALA A 148 9.87 -1.56 11.03
CA ALA A 148 10.86 -0.61 10.56
C ALA A 148 12.00 -1.30 9.78
N LEU A 149 12.42 -2.49 10.23
CA LEU A 149 13.42 -3.29 9.51
C LEU A 149 12.89 -3.72 8.13
N HIS A 150 11.67 -4.26 8.05
CA HIS A 150 11.08 -4.68 6.78
C HIS A 150 10.79 -3.49 5.86
N GLU A 151 10.29 -2.37 6.39
CA GLU A 151 10.04 -1.17 5.61
C GLU A 151 11.34 -0.64 4.97
N ALA A 152 12.46 -0.66 5.70
CA ALA A 152 13.77 -0.33 5.14
C ALA A 152 14.20 -1.30 4.02
N GLN A 153 13.89 -2.59 4.14
CA GLN A 153 14.15 -3.56 3.08
C GLN A 153 13.28 -3.32 1.83
N ILE A 154 12.02 -2.89 1.99
CA ILE A 154 11.16 -2.48 0.87
C ILE A 154 11.75 -1.26 0.18
N GLU A 155 12.18 -0.26 0.95
CA GLU A 155 12.80 0.96 0.41
C GLU A 155 14.07 0.62 -0.38
N GLU A 156 14.96 -0.21 0.16
CA GLU A 156 16.14 -0.70 -0.55
C GLU A 156 15.78 -1.44 -1.85
N ALA A 157 14.79 -2.33 -1.81
CA ALA A 157 14.33 -3.03 -3.01
C ALA A 157 13.78 -2.07 -4.09
N CYS A 158 13.07 -1.01 -3.67
CA CYS A 158 12.57 0.02 -4.58
C CYS A 158 13.72 0.82 -5.21
N LEU A 159 14.74 1.17 -4.42
CA LEU A 159 15.93 1.88 -4.91
C LEU A 159 16.69 1.05 -5.95
N GLU A 160 16.88 -0.25 -5.71
CA GLU A 160 17.58 -1.16 -6.65
C GLU A 160 16.87 -1.36 -8.00
N VAL A 161 15.56 -1.10 -8.06
CA VAL A 161 14.73 -1.26 -9.27
C VAL A 161 14.27 0.09 -9.84
N ASP A 162 14.69 1.21 -9.24
CA ASP A 162 14.28 2.58 -9.60
C ASP A 162 12.75 2.77 -9.58
N VAL A 163 12.12 2.33 -8.49
CA VAL A 163 10.67 2.41 -8.27
C VAL A 163 10.35 3.50 -7.23
N PRO A 164 9.42 4.43 -7.53
CA PRO A 164 8.95 5.40 -6.54
C PRO A 164 8.36 4.73 -5.30
N TYR A 165 8.87 5.16 -4.14
CA TYR A 165 8.49 4.65 -2.82
C TYR A 165 7.98 5.79 -1.92
N LEU A 166 6.94 5.51 -1.13
CA LEU A 166 6.39 6.41 -0.12
C LEU A 166 6.42 5.76 1.27
N CYS A 167 7.37 6.16 2.12
CA CYS A 167 7.48 5.72 3.51
C CYS A 167 6.24 6.10 4.32
N LEU A 168 5.72 5.15 5.11
CA LEU A 168 4.60 5.38 6.00
C LEU A 168 4.97 5.17 7.47
N HIS A 169 5.73 4.13 7.83
CA HIS A 169 5.86 3.68 9.23
C HIS A 169 6.46 4.77 10.12
N ARG A 170 7.67 5.23 9.78
CA ARG A 170 8.35 6.31 10.51
C ARG A 170 7.50 7.57 10.55
N ALA A 171 6.87 7.87 9.43
CA ALA A 171 6.18 9.11 9.23
C ALA A 171 4.77 9.10 9.87
N MET A 172 4.21 7.93 10.17
CA MET A 172 3.04 7.73 11.04
C MET A 172 3.44 7.87 12.51
N GLN A 173 4.53 7.23 12.92
CA GLN A 173 5.01 7.30 14.31
C GLN A 173 5.43 8.72 14.76
N ALA A 174 5.71 9.61 13.80
CA ALA A 174 6.02 11.02 14.07
C ALA A 174 4.78 11.87 14.41
N GLU A 175 3.57 11.35 14.19
CA GLU A 175 2.32 12.06 14.41
C GLU A 175 1.85 11.84 15.85
N PRO A 176 1.51 12.87 16.64
CA PRO A 176 1.28 12.71 18.08
C PRO A 176 0.13 11.77 18.44
N ASP A 177 -0.90 11.70 17.59
CA ASP A 177 -2.14 10.96 17.84
C ASP A 177 -2.26 9.66 17.04
N TRP A 178 -1.17 9.16 16.44
CA TRP A 178 -1.24 8.01 15.53
C TRP A 178 -1.86 6.75 16.16
N LEU A 179 -1.69 6.55 17.47
CA LEU A 179 -2.31 5.44 18.20
C LEU A 179 -3.84 5.48 18.14
N GLN A 180 -4.44 6.68 18.09
CA GLN A 180 -5.89 6.84 17.96
C GLN A 180 -6.41 6.48 16.57
N TRP A 181 -5.52 6.30 15.59
CA TRP A 181 -5.87 5.89 14.24
C TRP A 181 -6.00 4.38 14.09
N LEU A 182 -5.66 3.60 15.12
CA LEU A 182 -5.78 2.16 15.11
C LEU A 182 -7.13 1.70 15.66
N GLU A 183 -7.62 0.62 15.08
CA GLU A 183 -8.68 -0.19 15.65
C GLU A 183 -8.18 -0.89 16.92
N PRO A 184 -9.09 -1.38 17.79
CA PRO A 184 -8.72 -2.06 19.03
C PRO A 184 -7.86 -3.32 18.87
N ASP A 185 -7.75 -3.84 17.65
CA ASP A 185 -6.88 -4.98 17.34
C ASP A 185 -5.39 -4.59 17.18
N GLY A 186 -5.08 -3.29 17.24
CA GLY A 186 -3.74 -2.75 17.22
C GLY A 186 -3.04 -2.78 15.86
N ILE A 187 -3.73 -3.19 14.79
CA ILE A 187 -3.13 -3.34 13.45
C ILE A 187 -3.86 -2.50 12.42
N HIS A 188 -5.18 -2.60 12.38
CA HIS A 188 -5.95 -2.01 11.29
C HIS A 188 -6.20 -0.53 11.55
N LEU A 189 -6.05 0.30 10.52
CA LEU A 189 -6.39 1.71 10.63
C LEU A 189 -7.90 1.92 10.61
N ASN A 190 -8.37 2.89 11.38
CA ASN A 190 -9.73 3.39 11.34
C ASN A 190 -9.88 4.50 10.26
N ALA A 191 -11.04 5.16 10.25
CA ALA A 191 -11.36 6.21 9.27
C ALA A 191 -10.31 7.34 9.22
N ASP A 192 -9.74 7.74 10.35
CA ASP A 192 -8.76 8.82 10.43
C ASP A 192 -7.40 8.38 9.89
N GLY A 193 -6.95 7.16 10.25
CA GLY A 193 -5.72 6.59 9.70
C GLY A 193 -5.78 6.40 8.18
N HIS A 194 -6.90 5.87 7.67
CA HIS A 194 -7.14 5.76 6.22
C HIS A 194 -7.21 7.13 5.54
N SER A 195 -7.79 8.14 6.20
CA SER A 195 -7.77 9.52 5.72
C SER A 195 -6.35 10.09 5.63
N TRP A 196 -5.51 9.81 6.62
CA TRP A 196 -4.13 10.26 6.63
C TRP A 196 -3.30 9.66 5.48
N ILE A 197 -3.45 8.36 5.19
CA ILE A 197 -2.81 7.73 4.02
C ILE A 197 -3.28 8.39 2.71
N GLU A 198 -4.58 8.62 2.56
CA GLU A 198 -5.15 9.25 1.37
C GLU A 198 -4.56 10.64 1.10
N GLN A 199 -4.43 11.46 2.14
CA GLN A 199 -3.88 12.81 2.03
C GLN A 199 -2.43 12.77 1.54
N ARG A 200 -1.64 11.82 2.03
CA ARG A 200 -0.26 11.64 1.58
C ARG A 200 -0.16 11.26 0.11
N LEU A 201 -0.99 10.33 -0.35
CA LEU A 201 -1.05 9.94 -1.76
C LEU A 201 -1.47 11.11 -2.67
N ARG A 202 -2.34 12.02 -2.18
CA ARG A 202 -2.72 13.25 -2.89
C ARG A 202 -1.59 14.28 -3.00
N SER A 203 -0.66 14.28 -2.04
CA SER A 203 0.53 15.13 -2.09
C SER A 203 1.75 14.46 -2.73
N TRP A 204 1.69 13.16 -3.04
CA TRP A 204 2.85 12.41 -3.50
C TRP A 204 3.20 12.73 -4.96
N SER A 205 4.28 13.48 -5.16
CA SER A 205 4.68 14.05 -6.47
C SER A 205 4.77 13.01 -7.59
N ALA A 206 5.37 11.84 -7.33
CA ALA A 206 5.52 10.78 -8.33
C ALA A 206 4.16 10.26 -8.82
N LEU A 207 3.24 10.00 -7.89
CA LEU A 207 1.89 9.54 -8.22
C LEU A 207 1.08 10.65 -8.91
N GLN A 208 1.19 11.90 -8.45
CA GLN A 208 0.51 13.05 -9.07
C GLN A 208 1.01 13.32 -10.50
N GLN A 209 2.33 13.20 -10.73
CA GLN A 209 2.93 13.36 -12.05
C GLN A 209 2.42 12.28 -13.00
N TRP A 210 2.47 11.02 -12.57
CA TRP A 210 1.92 9.92 -13.34
C TRP A 210 0.42 10.12 -13.58
N ALA A 211 -0.36 10.52 -12.57
CA ALA A 211 -1.80 10.74 -12.68
C ALA A 211 -2.15 11.99 -13.52
N GLY A 212 -1.17 12.81 -13.93
CA GLY A 212 -1.40 14.03 -14.71
C GLY A 212 -2.08 15.14 -13.93
N LEU A 213 -1.93 15.16 -12.60
CA LEU A 213 -2.66 16.05 -11.69
C LEU A 213 -1.81 17.21 -11.12
N GLN A 214 -0.49 17.24 -11.37
CA GLN A 214 0.42 18.27 -10.84
C GLN A 214 0.02 19.71 -11.19
N SER A 215 -0.54 19.96 -12.39
CA SER A 215 -0.94 21.30 -12.82
C SER A 215 -2.28 21.76 -12.25
N LEU A 216 -3.13 20.86 -11.73
CA LEU A 216 -4.47 21.19 -11.25
C LEU A 216 -4.45 21.78 -9.82
N GLN A 217 -3.47 21.39 -8.98
CA GLN A 217 -3.35 21.90 -7.61
C GLN A 217 -2.84 23.36 -7.54
N GLN A 218 -2.06 23.81 -8.53
CA GLN A 218 -1.58 25.20 -8.62
C GLN A 218 -2.70 26.19 -9.02
N VAL A 219 -3.78 25.72 -9.65
CA VAL A 219 -4.91 26.57 -10.06
C VAL A 219 -5.95 26.70 -8.96
N MET A 220 -6.06 25.73 -8.03
CA MET A 220 -6.99 25.78 -6.89
C MET A 220 -6.43 26.52 -5.65
N THR A 221 -5.17 26.96 -5.71
CA THR A 221 -4.50 27.71 -4.64
C THR A 221 -4.27 29.19 -4.97
N CYS A 222 -4.75 29.65 -6.13
CA CYS A 222 -4.83 31.06 -6.53
C CYS A 222 -6.29 31.54 -6.46
#